data_AF-A0A6P7EW54-F1
#
_entry.id   AF-A0A6P7EW54-F1
#
_cell.length_a   1.000
_cell.length_b   1.000
_cell.length_c   1.000
_cell.angle_alpha   90.00
_cell.angle_beta   90.00
_cell.angle_gamma   90.00
#
_symmetry.space_group_name_H-M   'P 1'
#
loop_
_entity.id
_entity.type
_entity.pdbx_description
1 polymer ?
#
loop_
_entity_poly.entity_id
_entity_poly.type
_entity_poly.pdbx_seq_one_letter_code
_entity_poly.pdbx_strand_id
1 'polypeptide(L)'
;MAAVPEVLQQQEEDRSKLRSVSVDLNVDPSLQIDIPDALSERDKVKFTVHTKTTLPTFQSPEFSVTRQHEDFVWLHDTLIETTDYAGLIIPPAPTKPDFDGPREKMQKLGEGEGSMTKEEFAKMKQELEAEYLAVFKKTVSSHEVFLQRLSSHPVLSKDRNFHVFLEYDQDLSVRRKNTKEMFGGFFKSVVKSADEVLFSGVKEVDDFFEQEKTFLINYYNRIKDSCAKADRMTRSHKNVADDYIHTAACLHSLALEEPTVIKKYLLKVAELFEKLRKVESRVSSDEDLKLTELLRYYMLNIEAAKDLLYRRTKALIDYENSNKALDKARLKSKDVKLAETHQQECCQKFEQLSESAKEELINFKRKRVAAFRKNLIEMSELEIKHARNNVSLLQSCIDLFKNN
;
A
#
# COMPACT_ATOMS: atom_id res chain seq x y z
N MET A 1 -11.66 20.45 13.32
CA MET A 1 -12.44 20.10 12.11
C MET A 1 -11.75 20.78 10.96
N ALA A 2 -11.22 20.01 10.00
CA ALA A 2 -10.70 20.58 8.76
C ALA A 2 -11.32 19.77 7.63
N ALA A 3 -12.32 20.36 6.98
CA ALA A 3 -12.64 20.00 5.60
C ALA A 3 -11.56 20.62 4.70
N VAL A 4 -11.24 19.97 3.58
CA VAL A 4 -10.21 20.44 2.64
C VAL A 4 -10.67 21.77 2.00
N PRO A 5 -9.89 22.87 2.05
CA PRO A 5 -10.24 24.14 1.41
C PRO A 5 -10.25 24.07 -0.13
N GLU A 6 -11.23 24.72 -0.78
CA GLU A 6 -11.45 24.79 -2.24
C GLU A 6 -10.21 25.19 -3.07
N VAL A 7 -9.27 25.95 -2.50
CA VAL A 7 -8.08 26.46 -3.23
C VAL A 7 -7.10 25.33 -3.62
N LEU A 8 -7.18 24.17 -2.96
CA LEU A 8 -6.34 23.01 -3.27
C LEU A 8 -6.89 22.15 -4.43
N GLN A 9 -8.13 22.39 -4.87
CA GLN A 9 -8.76 21.68 -5.99
C GLN A 9 -8.16 22.06 -7.37
N GLN A 10 -7.57 23.25 -7.51
CA GLN A 10 -6.95 23.67 -8.78
C GLN A 10 -5.52 23.14 -8.99
N GLN A 11 -4.82 22.71 -7.94
CA GLN A 11 -3.54 21.96 -8.05
C GLN A 11 -3.76 20.46 -8.27
N GLU A 12 -5.01 20.02 -8.32
CA GLU A 12 -5.46 18.63 -8.28
C GLU A 12 -5.37 17.97 -9.67
N GLU A 13 -5.54 18.72 -10.76
CA GLU A 13 -5.47 18.21 -12.14
C GLU A 13 -4.08 17.71 -12.53
N ASP A 14 -3.01 18.41 -12.12
CA ASP A 14 -1.63 18.06 -12.50
C ASP A 14 -1.02 16.94 -11.63
N ARG A 15 -1.55 16.73 -10.41
CA ARG A 15 -1.16 15.61 -9.50
C ARG A 15 -2.02 14.37 -9.66
N SER A 16 -3.22 14.46 -10.25
CA SER A 16 -4.10 13.31 -10.52
C SER A 16 -3.43 12.20 -11.35
N LYS A 17 -2.42 12.56 -12.17
CA LYS A 17 -1.63 11.63 -12.99
C LYS A 17 -0.51 10.89 -12.22
N LEU A 18 -0.24 11.27 -10.96
CA LEU A 18 0.78 10.67 -10.10
C LEU A 18 0.12 9.85 -8.97
N ARG A 19 -0.61 8.79 -9.34
CA ARG A 19 -1.01 7.77 -8.35
C ARG A 19 0.26 7.01 -7.91
N SER A 20 0.42 6.84 -6.58
CA SER A 20 1.55 6.13 -5.95
C SER A 20 1.71 4.70 -6.48
N VAL A 21 0.59 4.02 -6.69
CA VAL A 21 0.53 2.72 -7.32
C VAL A 21 -0.67 2.72 -8.25
N SER A 22 -0.44 2.88 -9.56
CA SER A 22 -1.48 2.63 -10.55
C SER A 22 -1.60 1.12 -10.74
N VAL A 23 -2.48 0.48 -9.97
CA VAL A 23 -2.86 -0.90 -10.28
C VAL A 23 -3.90 -0.84 -11.36
N ASP A 24 -3.56 -1.37 -12.54
CA ASP A 24 -4.52 -1.62 -13.61
C ASP A 24 -5.45 -2.74 -13.13
N LEU A 25 -6.42 -2.37 -12.31
CA LEU A 25 -7.56 -3.19 -11.98
C LEU A 25 -8.45 -3.20 -13.22
N ASN A 26 -8.88 -4.38 -13.66
CA ASN A 26 -10.00 -4.46 -14.60
C ASN A 26 -11.19 -3.86 -13.86
N VAL A 27 -11.50 -2.59 -14.14
CA VAL A 27 -12.63 -1.89 -13.52
C VAL A 27 -13.88 -2.52 -14.10
N ASP A 28 -14.46 -3.45 -13.35
CA ASP A 28 -15.78 -3.98 -13.67
C ASP A 28 -16.76 -2.81 -13.55
N PRO A 29 -17.39 -2.37 -14.66
CA PRO A 29 -18.33 -1.25 -14.60
C PRO A 29 -19.57 -1.59 -13.77
N SER A 30 -19.79 -2.87 -13.43
CA SER A 30 -20.94 -3.30 -12.65
C SER A 30 -20.84 -3.03 -11.16
N LEU A 31 -19.64 -2.87 -10.60
CA LEU A 31 -19.42 -2.54 -9.18
C LEU A 31 -18.20 -1.62 -9.02
N GLN A 32 -18.47 -0.33 -8.98
CA GLN A 32 -17.48 0.74 -8.82
C GLN A 32 -17.47 1.23 -7.37
N ILE A 33 -16.27 1.34 -6.80
CA ILE A 33 -16.06 1.76 -5.42
C ILE A 33 -14.96 2.81 -5.40
N ASP A 34 -15.24 3.93 -4.74
CA ASP A 34 -14.30 5.00 -4.46
C ASP A 34 -14.47 5.52 -3.04
N ILE A 35 -13.42 6.16 -2.53
CA ILE A 35 -13.42 6.79 -1.21
C ILE A 35 -13.23 8.29 -1.43
N PRO A 36 -14.34 9.06 -1.60
CA PRO A 36 -14.25 10.49 -1.90
C PRO A 36 -13.66 11.30 -0.76
N ASP A 37 -13.89 10.87 0.49
CA ASP A 37 -13.34 11.52 1.66
C ASP A 37 -13.01 10.56 2.81
N ALA A 38 -12.24 11.09 3.77
CA ALA A 38 -12.08 10.51 5.09
C ALA A 38 -12.01 11.63 6.14
N LEU A 39 -12.38 11.31 7.37
CA LEU A 39 -12.37 12.21 8.50
C LEU A 39 -11.52 11.58 9.61
N SER A 40 -10.43 12.27 9.97
CA SER A 40 -9.64 11.90 11.14
C SER A 40 -10.24 12.53 12.39
N GLU A 41 -10.76 11.68 13.28
CA GLU A 41 -11.15 12.00 14.65
C GLU A 41 -10.03 11.58 15.63
N ARG A 42 -10.10 12.01 16.90
CA ARG A 42 -8.99 11.83 17.88
C ARG A 42 -8.38 10.42 17.85
N ASP A 43 -9.20 9.38 17.91
CA ASP A 43 -8.70 8.00 18.00
C ASP A 43 -9.02 7.14 16.77
N LYS A 44 -9.64 7.73 15.74
CA LYS A 44 -10.28 6.98 14.65
C LYS A 44 -10.21 7.74 13.34
N VAL A 45 -10.13 7.01 12.23
CA VAL A 45 -10.29 7.55 10.90
C VAL A 45 -11.53 6.92 10.29
N LYS A 46 -12.48 7.75 9.88
CA LYS A 46 -13.71 7.37 9.20
C LYS A 46 -13.56 7.64 7.72
N PHE A 47 -13.93 6.70 6.88
CA PHE A 47 -13.89 6.76 5.43
C PHE A 47 -15.32 6.79 4.93
N THR A 48 -15.63 7.70 4.02
CA THR A 48 -16.87 7.60 3.25
C THR A 48 -16.59 6.66 2.10
N VAL A 49 -17.22 5.49 2.11
CA VAL A 49 -17.12 4.50 1.04
C VAL A 49 -18.30 4.72 0.12
N HIS A 50 -18.04 5.22 -1.07
CA HIS A 50 -19.05 5.43 -2.11
C HIS A 50 -19.07 4.23 -3.04
N THR A 51 -20.28 3.73 -3.34
CA THR A 51 -20.48 2.59 -4.23
C THR A 51 -21.50 2.93 -5.31
N LYS A 52 -21.14 2.64 -6.56
CA LYS A 52 -22.01 2.67 -7.73
C LYS A 52 -22.08 1.27 -8.33
N THR A 53 -23.28 0.77 -8.56
CA THR A 53 -23.47 -0.62 -8.96
C THR A 53 -24.66 -0.78 -9.91
N THR A 54 -24.53 -1.74 -10.81
CA THR A 54 -25.64 -2.23 -11.65
C THR A 54 -26.08 -3.64 -11.25
N LEU A 55 -25.46 -4.21 -10.20
CA LEU A 55 -25.76 -5.55 -9.72
C LEU A 55 -27.07 -5.55 -8.93
N PRO A 56 -28.01 -6.45 -9.26
CA PRO A 56 -29.33 -6.51 -8.61
C PRO A 56 -29.29 -7.03 -7.17
N THR A 57 -28.13 -7.49 -6.69
CA THR A 57 -27.92 -7.93 -5.30
C THR A 57 -27.87 -6.78 -4.31
N PHE A 58 -27.62 -5.56 -4.77
CA PHE A 58 -27.67 -4.34 -3.93
C PHE A 58 -29.06 -3.69 -4.01
N GLN A 59 -29.47 -3.05 -2.93
CA GLN A 59 -30.78 -2.41 -2.77
C GLN A 59 -30.88 -1.09 -3.54
N SER A 60 -29.75 -0.38 -3.69
CA SER A 60 -29.66 0.90 -4.41
C SER A 60 -28.54 0.86 -5.45
N PRO A 61 -28.72 1.49 -6.62
CA PRO A 61 -27.66 1.60 -7.64
C PRO A 61 -26.51 2.52 -7.21
N GLU A 62 -26.73 3.39 -6.23
CA GLU A 62 -25.75 4.34 -5.72
C GLU A 62 -26.01 4.60 -4.23
N PHE A 63 -24.98 4.51 -3.40
CA PHE A 63 -25.04 4.76 -1.96
C PHE A 63 -23.66 5.04 -1.38
N SER A 64 -23.65 5.59 -0.16
CA SER A 64 -22.43 5.84 0.60
C SER A 64 -22.60 5.42 2.05
N VAL A 65 -21.57 4.81 2.62
CA VAL A 65 -21.52 4.41 4.04
C VAL A 65 -20.25 4.90 4.70
N THR A 66 -20.30 5.05 6.02
CA THR A 66 -19.10 5.41 6.80
C THR A 66 -18.45 4.16 7.39
N ARG A 67 -17.13 4.02 7.22
CA ARG A 67 -16.33 2.90 7.73
C ARG A 67 -15.10 3.37 8.47
N GLN A 68 -14.71 2.67 9.53
CA GLN A 68 -13.46 2.93 10.25
C GLN A 68 -12.39 1.96 9.79
N HIS A 69 -11.11 2.29 10.01
CA HIS A 69 -9.98 1.41 9.65
C HIS A 69 -10.16 -0.03 10.18
N GLU A 70 -10.66 -0.16 11.40
CA GLU A 70 -10.93 -1.46 12.03
C GLU A 70 -11.97 -2.30 11.27
N ASP A 71 -12.91 -1.68 10.56
CA ASP A 71 -13.90 -2.38 9.74
C ASP A 71 -13.23 -3.05 8.52
N PHE A 72 -12.23 -2.40 7.92
CA PHE A 72 -11.44 -2.97 6.82
C PHE A 72 -10.61 -4.16 7.31
N VAL A 73 -10.03 -4.06 8.50
CA VAL A 73 -9.27 -5.15 9.13
C VAL A 73 -10.21 -6.33 9.44
N TRP A 74 -11.40 -6.07 9.97
CA TRP A 74 -12.41 -7.10 10.21
C TRP A 74 -12.83 -7.81 8.92
N LEU A 75 -13.10 -7.05 7.86
CA LEU A 75 -13.47 -7.62 6.57
C LEU A 75 -12.35 -8.53 6.05
N HIS A 76 -11.10 -8.03 6.06
CA HIS A 76 -9.93 -8.82 5.68
C HIS A 76 -9.79 -10.12 6.48
N ASP A 77 -9.89 -10.04 7.81
CA ASP A 77 -9.74 -11.21 8.68
C ASP A 77 -10.85 -12.23 8.43
N THR A 78 -12.08 -11.77 8.20
CA THR A 78 -13.22 -12.63 7.88
C THR A 78 -13.01 -13.37 6.55
N LEU A 79 -12.46 -12.69 5.54
CA LEU A 79 -12.12 -13.31 4.26
C LEU A 79 -11.00 -14.35 4.40
N ILE A 80 -10.00 -14.11 5.25
CA ILE A 80 -8.93 -15.08 5.52
C ILE A 80 -9.46 -16.32 6.25
N GLU A 81 -10.37 -16.12 7.20
CA GLU A 81 -10.93 -17.20 8.04
C GLU A 81 -12.00 -18.02 7.30
N THR A 82 -12.54 -17.50 6.20
CA THR A 82 -13.49 -18.24 5.34
C THR A 82 -12.77 -19.36 4.60
N THR A 83 -13.14 -20.61 4.92
CA THR A 83 -12.44 -21.80 4.43
C THR A 83 -12.47 -21.96 2.91
N ASP A 84 -13.54 -21.49 2.27
CA ASP A 84 -13.75 -21.65 0.84
C ASP A 84 -12.85 -20.69 0.04
N TYR A 85 -12.33 -19.65 0.69
CA TYR A 85 -11.39 -18.69 0.11
C TYR A 85 -9.93 -19.05 0.40
N ALA A 86 -9.66 -20.21 1.00
CA ALA A 86 -8.31 -20.64 1.39
C ALA A 86 -7.33 -20.73 0.20
N GLY A 87 -7.83 -20.97 -1.01
CA GLY A 87 -7.07 -21.04 -2.26
C GLY A 87 -7.10 -19.73 -3.05
N LEU A 88 -7.50 -18.60 -2.47
CA LEU A 88 -7.56 -17.29 -3.11
C LEU A 88 -6.51 -16.32 -2.55
N ILE A 89 -5.93 -15.43 -3.36
CA ILE A 89 -5.04 -14.38 -2.81
C ILE A 89 -5.93 -13.28 -2.24
N ILE A 90 -6.08 -13.25 -0.92
CA ILE A 90 -6.81 -12.18 -0.23
C ILE A 90 -5.96 -10.90 -0.30
N PRO A 91 -6.49 -9.78 -0.83
CA PRO A 91 -5.76 -8.52 -0.85
C PRO A 91 -5.25 -8.15 0.55
N PRO A 92 -4.00 -7.67 0.70
CA PRO A 92 -3.49 -7.27 2.00
C PRO A 92 -4.37 -6.20 2.64
N ALA A 93 -4.60 -6.31 3.95
CA ALA A 93 -5.27 -5.26 4.71
C ALA A 93 -4.56 -3.91 4.50
N PRO A 94 -5.32 -2.81 4.39
CA PRO A 94 -4.72 -1.48 4.30
C PRO A 94 -3.89 -1.18 5.55
N THR A 95 -2.86 -0.36 5.42
CA THR A 95 -2.03 0.03 6.57
C THR A 95 -2.80 0.97 7.49
N LYS A 96 -2.59 0.85 8.81
CA LYS A 96 -3.18 1.77 9.78
C LYS A 96 -2.82 3.22 9.42
N PRO A 97 -3.82 4.12 9.34
CA PRO A 97 -3.55 5.54 9.10
C PRO A 97 -2.68 6.12 10.22
N ASP A 98 -1.65 6.88 9.87
CA ASP A 98 -0.78 7.58 10.81
C ASP A 98 -0.95 9.09 10.68
N PHE A 99 -1.93 9.62 11.41
CA PHE A 99 -2.21 11.06 11.47
C PHE A 99 -1.62 11.73 12.72
N ASP A 100 -0.94 10.98 13.60
CA ASP A 100 -0.55 11.47 14.92
C ASP A 100 0.49 12.59 14.81
N GLY A 101 1.53 12.40 13.98
CA GLY A 101 2.56 13.41 13.74
C GLY A 101 1.99 14.73 13.18
N PRO A 102 1.29 14.73 12.02
CA PRO A 102 0.68 15.93 11.47
C PRO A 102 -0.30 16.62 12.43
N ARG A 103 -1.06 15.83 13.21
CA ARG A 103 -2.02 16.35 14.19
C ARG A 103 -1.34 17.04 15.37
N GLU A 104 -0.28 16.44 15.92
CA GLU A 104 0.48 17.03 17.02
C GLU A 104 1.12 18.35 16.59
N LYS A 105 1.70 18.40 15.38
CA LYS A 105 2.27 19.62 14.82
C LYS A 105 1.19 20.71 14.63
N MET A 106 0.01 20.35 14.11
CA MET A 106 -1.13 21.27 13.96
C MET A 106 -1.59 21.86 15.30
N GLN A 107 -1.67 21.03 16.35
CA GLN A 107 -2.03 21.49 17.68
C GLN A 107 -0.99 22.46 18.25
N LYS A 108 0.30 22.09 18.19
CA LYS A 108 1.40 22.95 18.65
C LYS A 108 1.46 24.28 17.91
N LEU A 109 1.16 24.27 16.60
CA LEU A 109 1.09 25.51 15.84
C LEU A 109 -0.01 26.43 16.37
N GLY A 110 -1.21 25.90 16.65
CA GLY A 110 -2.30 26.66 17.25
C GLY A 110 -1.98 27.22 18.65
N GLU A 111 -1.26 26.47 19.47
CA GLU A 111 -0.78 26.93 20.78
C GLU A 111 0.25 28.06 20.67
N GLY A 112 1.02 28.09 19.57
CA GLY A 112 2.05 29.09 19.28
C GLY A 112 1.60 30.29 18.46
N GLU A 113 0.31 30.42 18.11
CA GLU A 113 -0.22 31.46 17.21
C GLU A 113 0.18 32.89 17.65
N GLY A 114 0.23 33.14 18.97
CA GLY A 114 0.61 34.44 19.53
C GLY A 114 2.10 34.78 19.52
N SER A 115 2.98 33.83 19.19
CA SER A 115 4.45 33.99 19.28
C SER A 115 5.14 34.27 17.95
N MET A 116 4.40 34.27 16.84
CA MET A 116 4.94 34.46 15.49
C MET A 116 4.12 35.47 14.70
N THR A 117 4.68 35.97 13.60
CA THR A 117 3.95 36.89 12.72
C THR A 117 2.79 36.16 12.03
N LYS A 118 1.76 36.91 11.60
CA LYS A 118 0.63 36.34 10.84
C LYS A 118 1.08 35.63 9.57
N GLU A 119 2.12 36.16 8.93
CA GLU A 119 2.69 35.62 7.69
C GLU A 119 3.43 34.30 7.93
N GLU A 120 4.24 34.22 9.00
CA GLU A 120 4.91 32.98 9.40
C GLU A 120 3.90 31.90 9.82
N PHE A 121 2.88 32.28 10.60
CA PHE A 121 1.82 31.37 11.00
C PHE A 121 1.07 30.79 9.79
N ALA A 122 0.68 31.65 8.85
CA ALA A 122 -0.01 31.23 7.64
C ALA A 122 0.85 30.25 6.81
N LYS A 123 2.15 30.52 6.68
CA LYS A 123 3.08 29.65 5.94
C LYS A 123 3.25 28.29 6.63
N MET A 124 3.50 28.27 7.93
CA MET A 124 3.64 27.01 8.69
C MET A 124 2.35 26.20 8.66
N LYS A 125 1.19 26.87 8.77
CA LYS A 125 -0.11 26.21 8.67
C LYS A 125 -0.29 25.55 7.30
N GLN A 126 0.04 26.25 6.22
CA GLN A 126 -0.06 25.72 4.86
C GLN A 126 0.85 24.49 4.65
N GLU A 127 2.09 24.52 5.17
CA GLU A 127 3.02 23.39 5.08
C GLU A 127 2.49 22.15 5.82
N LEU A 128 1.91 22.35 7.02
CA LEU A 128 1.30 21.26 7.79
C LEU A 128 0.01 20.73 7.13
N GLU A 129 -0.81 21.59 6.54
CA GLU A 129 -1.98 21.18 5.76
C GLU A 129 -1.57 20.30 4.57
N ALA A 130 -0.46 20.63 3.90
CA ALA A 130 0.08 19.83 2.81
C ALA A 130 0.62 18.47 3.27
N GLU A 131 1.33 18.41 4.42
CA GLU A 131 1.79 17.16 5.03
C GLU A 131 0.60 16.26 5.40
N TYR A 132 -0.42 16.84 6.04
CA TYR A 132 -1.66 16.15 6.39
C TYR A 132 -2.37 15.60 5.16
N LEU A 133 -2.50 16.42 4.10
CA LEU A 133 -3.15 16.02 2.85
C LEU A 133 -2.38 14.88 2.15
N ALA A 134 -1.05 14.86 2.24
CA ALA A 134 -0.24 13.78 1.67
C ALA A 134 -0.50 12.45 2.37
N VAL A 135 -0.51 12.44 3.72
CA VAL A 135 -0.89 11.27 4.52
C VAL A 135 -2.31 10.82 4.18
N PHE A 136 -3.25 11.77 4.15
CA PHE A 136 -4.64 11.54 3.81
C PHE A 136 -4.80 10.83 2.45
N LYS A 137 -4.20 11.38 1.39
CA LYS A 137 -4.27 10.82 0.03
C LYS A 137 -3.69 9.41 -0.01
N LYS A 138 -2.57 9.17 0.68
CA LYS A 138 -1.96 7.84 0.78
C LYS A 138 -2.89 6.85 1.49
N THR A 139 -3.48 7.25 2.61
CA THR A 139 -4.42 6.42 3.37
C THR A 139 -5.65 6.07 2.55
N VAL A 140 -6.33 7.06 1.96
CA VAL A 140 -7.51 6.87 1.11
C VAL A 140 -7.20 5.93 -0.04
N SER A 141 -6.12 6.19 -0.78
CA SER A 141 -5.67 5.34 -1.89
C SER A 141 -5.46 3.88 -1.46
N SER A 142 -4.79 3.63 -0.33
CA SER A 142 -4.59 2.26 0.17
C SER A 142 -5.89 1.53 0.54
N HIS A 143 -6.87 2.23 1.12
CA HIS A 143 -8.14 1.64 1.51
C HIS A 143 -9.03 1.40 0.28
N GLU A 144 -9.04 2.35 -0.66
CA GLU A 144 -9.78 2.24 -1.92
C GLU A 144 -9.25 1.07 -2.76
N VAL A 145 -7.93 0.95 -2.93
CA VAL A 145 -7.31 -0.16 -3.69
C VAL A 145 -7.64 -1.53 -3.07
N PHE A 146 -7.76 -1.62 -1.75
CA PHE A 146 -8.20 -2.85 -1.09
C PHE A 146 -9.63 -3.23 -1.52
N LEU A 147 -10.59 -2.29 -1.45
CA LEU A 147 -11.98 -2.55 -1.84
C LEU A 147 -12.12 -2.83 -3.34
N GLN A 148 -11.44 -2.05 -4.19
CA GLN A 148 -11.47 -2.24 -5.64
C GLN A 148 -10.90 -3.61 -6.05
N ARG A 149 -9.95 -4.15 -5.29
CA ARG A 149 -9.46 -5.51 -5.53
C ARG A 149 -10.48 -6.57 -5.18
N LEU A 150 -11.18 -6.40 -4.06
CA LEU A 150 -12.28 -7.29 -3.69
C LEU A 150 -13.39 -7.25 -4.74
N SER A 151 -13.80 -6.06 -5.19
CA SER A 151 -14.83 -5.93 -6.23
C SER A 151 -14.40 -6.48 -7.59
N SER A 152 -13.11 -6.39 -7.95
CA SER A 152 -12.60 -6.95 -9.21
C SER A 152 -12.42 -8.48 -9.20
N HIS A 153 -12.50 -9.13 -8.04
CA HIS A 153 -12.28 -10.57 -7.92
C HIS A 153 -13.60 -11.34 -8.10
N PRO A 154 -13.71 -12.31 -9.04
CA PRO A 154 -14.99 -12.97 -9.40
C PRO A 154 -15.74 -13.67 -8.26
N VAL A 155 -15.00 -14.16 -7.26
CA VAL A 155 -15.53 -14.79 -6.04
C VAL A 155 -15.73 -13.78 -4.90
N LEU A 156 -14.67 -13.07 -4.47
CA LEU A 156 -14.73 -12.15 -3.33
C LEU A 156 -15.72 -10.98 -3.52
N SER A 157 -15.98 -10.56 -4.77
CA SER A 157 -16.97 -9.52 -5.07
C SER A 157 -18.40 -9.90 -4.71
N LYS A 158 -18.67 -11.19 -4.50
CA LYS A 158 -19.98 -11.76 -4.12
C LYS A 158 -20.04 -12.12 -2.63
N ASP A 159 -18.98 -11.85 -1.87
CA ASP A 159 -18.94 -12.18 -0.46
C ASP A 159 -20.00 -11.39 0.33
N ARG A 160 -20.71 -12.10 1.21
CA ARG A 160 -21.79 -11.51 2.00
C ARG A 160 -21.28 -10.44 2.97
N ASN A 161 -20.15 -10.67 3.63
CA ASN A 161 -19.60 -9.70 4.58
C ASN A 161 -19.05 -8.47 3.86
N PHE A 162 -18.53 -8.65 2.64
CA PHE A 162 -18.18 -7.54 1.76
C PHE A 162 -19.41 -6.71 1.36
N HIS A 163 -20.52 -7.34 0.98
CA HIS A 163 -21.76 -6.60 0.66
C HIS A 163 -22.31 -5.86 1.88
N VAL A 164 -22.33 -6.50 3.05
CA VAL A 164 -22.68 -5.84 4.32
C VAL A 164 -21.74 -4.67 4.60
N PHE A 165 -20.44 -4.84 4.38
CA PHE A 165 -19.46 -3.77 4.52
C PHE A 165 -19.74 -2.60 3.57
N LEU A 166 -20.28 -2.82 2.37
CA LEU A 166 -20.59 -1.71 1.46
C LEU A 166 -21.93 -1.04 1.78
N GLU A 167 -22.96 -1.80 2.12
CA GLU A 167 -24.34 -1.31 2.12
C GLU A 167 -24.91 -0.98 3.50
N TYR A 168 -24.39 -1.58 4.58
CA TYR A 168 -24.96 -1.36 5.91
C TYR A 168 -24.73 0.09 6.39
N ASP A 169 -25.80 0.85 6.56
CA ASP A 169 -25.76 2.30 6.79
C ASP A 169 -25.37 2.70 8.22
N GLN A 170 -25.44 1.77 9.17
CA GLN A 170 -25.03 1.98 10.55
C GLN A 170 -23.58 1.56 10.80
N ASP A 171 -23.07 1.92 11.98
CA ASP A 171 -21.77 1.45 12.45
C ASP A 171 -21.77 -0.08 12.50
N LEU A 172 -20.82 -0.70 11.80
CA LEU A 172 -20.52 -2.11 12.01
C LEU A 172 -20.02 -2.20 13.46
N SER A 173 -20.82 -2.78 14.36
CA SER A 173 -20.44 -2.99 15.75
C SER A 173 -19.42 -4.13 15.84
N VAL A 174 -18.30 -3.98 15.12
CA VAL A 174 -17.17 -4.89 15.12
C VAL A 174 -16.59 -4.83 16.52
N ARG A 175 -16.68 -5.96 17.24
CA ARG A 175 -16.04 -6.11 18.54
C ARG A 175 -14.55 -5.75 18.36
N ARG A 176 -14.12 -4.65 18.98
CA ARG A 176 -12.70 -4.31 19.09
C ARG A 176 -11.98 -5.53 19.64
N LYS A 177 -10.99 -6.04 18.91
CA LYS A 177 -10.10 -7.07 19.46
C LYS A 177 -9.49 -6.51 20.74
N ASN A 178 -9.73 -7.17 21.87
CA ASN A 178 -9.18 -6.72 23.16
C ASN A 178 -7.64 -6.76 23.12
N THR A 179 -6.94 -6.04 23.99
CA THR A 179 -5.45 -6.03 24.00
C THR A 179 -4.84 -7.45 24.01
N LYS A 180 -5.51 -8.42 24.66
CA LYS A 180 -5.14 -9.85 24.61
C LYS A 180 -5.34 -10.52 23.24
N GLU A 181 -6.38 -10.16 22.49
CA GLU A 181 -6.67 -10.66 21.14
C GLU A 181 -5.78 -9.96 20.08
N MET A 182 -5.38 -8.70 20.32
CA MET A 182 -4.34 -7.99 19.57
C MET A 182 -2.95 -8.60 19.80
N PHE A 183 -2.63 -8.95 21.06
CA PHE A 183 -1.48 -9.83 21.37
C PHE A 183 -1.65 -11.23 20.78
N GLY A 184 -2.89 -11.70 20.58
CA GLY A 184 -3.24 -12.88 19.80
C GLY A 184 -2.76 -12.81 18.35
N GLY A 185 -2.51 -11.63 17.77
CA GLY A 185 -1.81 -11.47 16.50
C GLY A 185 -0.34 -11.90 16.56
N PHE A 186 0.34 -11.64 17.68
CA PHE A 186 1.66 -12.22 17.97
C PHE A 186 1.57 -13.73 18.18
N PHE A 187 0.51 -14.25 18.82
CA PHE A 187 0.27 -15.69 18.87
C PHE A 187 -0.08 -16.30 17.52
N LYS A 188 -0.80 -15.62 16.61
CA LYS A 188 -0.99 -16.06 15.21
C LYS A 188 0.36 -16.15 14.51
N SER A 189 1.29 -15.21 14.76
CA SER A 189 2.67 -15.30 14.25
C SER A 189 3.44 -16.49 14.85
N VAL A 190 3.32 -16.75 16.16
CA VAL A 190 4.00 -17.87 16.83
C VAL A 190 3.40 -19.23 16.45
N VAL A 191 2.07 -19.33 16.33
CA VAL A 191 1.35 -20.49 15.80
C VAL A 191 1.71 -20.69 14.35
N LYS A 192 1.79 -19.63 13.54
CA LYS A 192 2.26 -19.71 12.15
C LYS A 192 3.71 -20.18 12.07
N SER A 193 4.60 -19.76 12.98
CA SER A 193 5.98 -20.27 13.05
C SER A 193 6.06 -21.73 13.53
N ALA A 194 5.24 -22.15 14.49
CA ALA A 194 5.15 -23.54 14.93
C ALA A 194 4.55 -24.45 13.85
N ASP A 195 3.52 -23.97 13.17
CA ASP A 195 2.90 -24.59 12.01
C ASP A 195 3.89 -24.63 10.85
N GLU A 196 4.66 -23.58 10.58
CA GLU A 196 5.67 -23.54 9.50
C GLU A 196 6.78 -24.58 9.74
N VAL A 197 7.17 -24.82 11.00
CA VAL A 197 8.06 -25.93 11.38
C VAL A 197 7.38 -27.29 11.18
N LEU A 198 6.10 -27.44 11.57
CA LEU A 198 5.33 -28.67 11.30
C LEU A 198 5.16 -28.94 9.79
N PHE A 199 4.96 -27.87 9.02
CA PHE A 199 4.70 -27.90 7.58
C PHE A 199 5.98 -28.10 6.78
N SER A 200 7.15 -27.83 7.36
CA SER A 200 8.45 -28.14 6.75
C SER A 200 8.68 -29.64 6.55
N GLY A 201 8.00 -30.49 7.33
CA GLY A 201 8.05 -31.95 7.20
C GLY A 201 7.01 -32.54 6.24
N VAL A 202 6.07 -31.73 5.74
CA VAL A 202 5.04 -32.17 4.79
C VAL A 202 5.65 -32.11 3.39
N LYS A 203 5.76 -33.27 2.74
CA LYS A 203 6.33 -33.35 1.40
C LYS A 203 5.30 -32.82 0.41
N GLU A 204 5.56 -31.65 -0.17
CA GLU A 204 4.75 -31.17 -1.30
C GLU A 204 4.91 -32.18 -2.45
N VAL A 205 3.77 -32.71 -2.91
CA VAL A 205 3.73 -33.75 -3.95
C VAL A 205 3.61 -33.12 -5.34
N ASP A 206 3.20 -31.85 -5.40
CA ASP A 206 3.02 -31.10 -6.64
C ASP A 206 4.21 -30.14 -6.88
N ASP A 207 5.00 -30.45 -7.90
CA ASP A 207 6.18 -29.68 -8.31
C ASP A 207 5.88 -28.20 -8.57
N PHE A 208 4.67 -27.86 -9.03
CA PHE A 208 4.30 -26.46 -9.27
C PHE A 208 4.29 -25.65 -7.97
N PHE A 209 3.68 -26.19 -6.91
CA PHE A 209 3.56 -25.46 -5.64
C PHE A 209 4.89 -25.36 -4.91
N GLU A 210 5.75 -26.37 -5.00
CA GLU A 210 7.09 -26.33 -4.43
C GLU A 210 7.97 -25.27 -5.13
N GLN A 211 7.90 -25.21 -6.46
CA GLN A 211 8.59 -24.19 -7.25
C GLN A 211 8.06 -22.78 -6.95
N GLU A 212 6.75 -22.59 -6.88
CA GLU A 212 6.14 -21.30 -6.57
C GLU A 212 6.46 -20.85 -5.13
N LYS A 213 6.45 -21.77 -4.15
CA LYS A 213 6.88 -21.47 -2.77
C LYS A 213 8.32 -20.96 -2.73
N THR A 214 9.23 -21.70 -3.36
CA THR A 214 10.64 -21.33 -3.45
C THR A 214 10.83 -19.99 -4.16
N PHE A 215 10.08 -19.78 -5.24
CA PHE A 215 10.09 -18.52 -5.99
C PHE A 215 9.60 -17.34 -5.14
N LEU A 216 8.46 -17.45 -4.46
CA LEU A 216 7.88 -16.37 -3.67
C LEU A 216 8.77 -15.98 -2.48
N ILE A 217 9.39 -16.95 -1.79
CA ILE A 217 10.35 -16.67 -0.70
C ILE A 217 11.56 -15.89 -1.22
N ASN A 218 12.19 -16.38 -2.29
CA ASN A 218 13.36 -15.73 -2.88
C ASN A 218 13.00 -14.35 -3.44
N TYR A 219 11.86 -14.24 -4.10
CA TYR A 219 11.40 -12.99 -4.70
C TYR A 219 11.02 -11.96 -3.63
N TYR A 220 10.37 -12.37 -2.54
CA TYR A 220 10.09 -11.49 -1.39
C TYR A 220 11.39 -10.86 -0.85
N ASN A 221 12.42 -11.67 -0.60
CA ASN A 221 13.69 -11.18 -0.09
C ASN A 221 14.35 -10.18 -1.05
N ARG A 222 14.26 -10.41 -2.36
CA ARG A 222 14.75 -9.47 -3.38
C ARG A 222 13.96 -8.16 -3.37
N ILE A 223 12.63 -8.21 -3.35
CA ILE A 223 11.80 -7.00 -3.31
C ILE A 223 12.04 -6.22 -2.00
N LYS A 224 12.18 -6.92 -0.87
CA LYS A 224 12.49 -6.30 0.43
C LYS A 224 13.84 -5.56 0.41
N ASP A 225 14.88 -6.20 -0.10
CA ASP A 225 16.20 -5.56 -0.26
C ASP A 225 16.15 -4.38 -1.25
N SER A 226 15.47 -4.55 -2.38
CA SER A 226 15.23 -3.46 -3.34
C SER A 226 14.49 -2.29 -2.71
N CYS A 227 13.46 -2.54 -1.89
CA CYS A 227 12.74 -1.49 -1.17
C CYS A 227 13.68 -0.73 -0.23
N ALA A 228 14.50 -1.44 0.56
CA ALA A 228 15.46 -0.82 1.46
C ALA A 228 16.54 -0.01 0.71
N LYS A 229 16.93 -0.44 -0.50
CA LYS A 229 17.83 0.31 -1.39
C LYS A 229 17.17 1.56 -1.95
N ALA A 230 15.93 1.46 -2.44
CA ALA A 230 15.16 2.61 -2.91
C ALA A 230 14.95 3.65 -1.80
N ASP A 231 14.66 3.20 -0.57
CA ASP A 231 14.58 4.05 0.62
C ASP A 231 15.90 4.79 0.92
N ARG A 232 17.05 4.14 0.69
CA ARG A 232 18.36 4.81 0.86
C ARG A 232 18.60 5.83 -0.24
N MET A 233 18.25 5.50 -1.48
CA MET A 233 18.36 6.41 -2.63
C MET A 233 17.55 7.68 -2.42
N THR A 234 16.27 7.56 -2.03
CA THR A 234 15.40 8.72 -1.79
C THR A 234 15.90 9.59 -0.63
N ARG A 235 16.47 8.99 0.42
CA ARG A 235 17.18 9.71 1.49
C ARG A 235 18.43 10.43 0.99
N SER A 236 19.23 9.80 0.15
CA SER A 236 20.42 10.46 -0.44
C SER A 236 20.04 11.70 -1.25
N HIS A 237 18.97 11.64 -2.06
CA HIS A 237 18.47 12.83 -2.78
C HIS A 237 18.04 13.95 -1.83
N LYS A 238 17.40 13.62 -0.69
CA LYS A 238 17.07 14.63 0.33
C LYS A 238 18.32 15.28 0.92
N ASN A 239 19.33 14.47 1.27
CA ASN A 239 20.58 14.98 1.79
C ASN A 239 21.28 15.91 0.78
N VAL A 240 21.29 15.56 -0.52
CA VAL A 240 21.84 16.43 -1.57
C VAL A 240 21.06 17.74 -1.68
N ALA A 241 19.73 17.70 -1.57
CA ALA A 241 18.92 18.91 -1.54
C ALA A 241 19.25 19.80 -0.33
N ASP A 242 19.50 19.21 0.84
CA ASP A 242 19.94 19.93 2.04
C ASP A 242 21.34 20.54 1.86
N ASP A 243 22.27 19.81 1.24
CA ASP A 243 23.61 20.33 0.90
C ASP A 243 23.54 21.52 -0.06
N TYR A 244 22.58 21.53 -1.01
CA TYR A 244 22.34 22.67 -1.88
C TYR A 244 21.85 23.90 -1.11
N ILE A 245 21.06 23.75 -0.05
CA ILE A 245 20.67 24.87 0.83
C ILE A 245 21.93 25.48 1.47
N HIS A 246 22.78 24.62 2.04
CA HIS A 246 23.99 25.07 2.71
C HIS A 246 24.95 25.77 1.72
N THR A 247 25.12 25.18 0.53
CA THR A 247 25.97 25.74 -0.53
C THR A 247 25.45 27.10 -1.00
N ALA A 248 24.14 27.23 -1.24
CA ALA A 248 23.53 28.50 -1.62
C ALA A 248 23.72 29.58 -0.54
N ALA A 249 23.53 29.23 0.73
CA ALA A 249 23.74 30.14 1.86
C ALA A 249 25.20 30.62 1.96
N CYS A 250 26.17 29.71 1.82
CA CYS A 250 27.59 30.06 1.82
C CYS A 250 27.96 31.01 0.67
N LEU A 251 27.46 30.75 -0.54
CA LEU A 251 27.65 31.63 -1.70
C LEU A 251 27.02 33.00 -1.50
N HIS A 252 25.84 33.06 -0.87
CA HIS A 252 25.20 34.31 -0.48
C HIS A 252 26.06 35.11 0.50
N SER A 253 26.57 34.47 1.56
CA SER A 253 27.44 35.12 2.54
C SER A 253 28.72 35.66 1.91
N LEU A 254 29.38 34.87 1.05
CA LEU A 254 30.55 35.32 0.30
C LEU A 254 30.24 36.53 -0.59
N ALA A 255 29.07 36.54 -1.24
CA ALA A 255 28.64 37.66 -2.07
C ALA A 255 28.40 38.96 -1.28
N LEU A 256 28.14 38.89 0.04
CA LEU A 256 27.99 40.09 0.86
C LEU A 256 29.33 40.78 1.12
N GLU A 257 30.39 39.99 1.31
CA GLU A 257 31.77 40.47 1.55
C GLU A 257 32.49 40.87 0.25
N GLU A 258 32.02 40.44 -0.91
CA GLU A 258 32.66 40.69 -2.21
C GLU A 258 32.25 42.06 -2.80
N PRO A 259 33.18 43.03 -2.96
CA PRO A 259 32.84 44.37 -3.44
C PRO A 259 32.86 44.51 -4.97
N THR A 260 33.36 43.51 -5.71
CA THR A 260 33.54 43.60 -7.17
C THR A 260 32.34 43.08 -7.95
N VAL A 261 32.43 43.09 -9.29
CA VAL A 261 31.45 42.48 -10.19
C VAL A 261 31.20 40.99 -9.90
N ILE A 262 32.14 40.31 -9.24
CA ILE A 262 32.04 38.90 -8.84
C ILE A 262 30.83 38.65 -7.94
N LYS A 263 30.42 39.63 -7.13
CA LYS A 263 29.22 39.57 -6.28
C LYS A 263 27.97 39.13 -7.04
N LYS A 264 27.71 39.73 -8.21
CA LYS A 264 26.54 39.40 -9.04
C LYS A 264 26.56 37.94 -9.46
N TYR A 265 27.73 37.41 -9.80
CA TYR A 265 27.89 36.02 -10.22
C TYR A 265 27.71 35.05 -9.06
N LEU A 266 28.28 35.34 -7.88
CA LEU A 266 28.08 34.53 -6.67
C LEU A 266 26.60 34.42 -6.29
N LEU A 267 25.85 35.54 -6.33
CA LEU A 267 24.40 35.54 -6.10
C LEU A 267 23.65 34.69 -7.15
N LYS A 268 24.11 34.67 -8.40
CA LYS A 268 23.50 33.85 -9.45
C LYS A 268 23.79 32.36 -9.29
N VAL A 269 24.98 31.98 -8.86
CA VAL A 269 25.29 30.59 -8.50
C VAL A 269 24.47 30.16 -7.27
N ALA A 270 24.32 31.02 -6.27
CA ALA A 270 23.48 30.74 -5.11
C ALA A 270 22.01 30.49 -5.53
N GLU A 271 21.46 31.34 -6.41
CA GLU A 271 20.12 31.17 -6.98
C GLU A 271 19.99 29.86 -7.78
N LEU A 272 21.05 29.44 -8.50
CA LEU A 272 21.08 28.15 -9.19
C LEU A 272 20.95 26.99 -8.20
N PHE A 273 21.71 26.99 -7.09
CA PHE A 273 21.63 25.92 -6.09
C PHE A 273 20.25 25.84 -5.42
N GLU A 274 19.57 26.96 -5.16
CA GLU A 274 18.17 26.95 -4.69
C GLU A 274 17.20 26.36 -5.74
N LYS A 275 17.46 26.56 -7.04
CA LYS A 275 16.67 25.92 -8.10
C LYS A 275 16.97 24.43 -8.21
N LEU A 276 18.24 24.03 -8.15
CA LEU A 276 18.66 22.63 -8.18
C LEU A 276 18.11 21.85 -6.98
N ARG A 277 18.11 22.46 -5.78
CA ARG A 277 17.43 21.92 -4.58
C ARG A 277 15.98 21.54 -4.85
N LYS A 278 15.21 22.40 -5.51
CA LYS A 278 13.79 22.12 -5.83
C LYS A 278 13.67 20.94 -6.79
N VAL A 279 14.57 20.82 -7.76
CA VAL A 279 14.60 19.68 -8.69
C VAL A 279 14.95 18.39 -7.94
N GLU A 280 15.99 18.42 -7.11
CA GLU A 280 16.46 17.26 -6.34
C GLU A 280 15.41 16.77 -5.32
N SER A 281 14.75 17.70 -4.63
CA SER A 281 13.64 17.40 -3.72
C SER A 281 12.48 16.73 -4.47
N ARG A 282 12.25 17.14 -5.73
CA ARG A 282 11.23 16.56 -6.58
C ARG A 282 11.61 15.18 -7.08
N VAL A 283 12.88 14.95 -7.46
CA VAL A 283 13.41 13.62 -7.80
C VAL A 283 13.15 12.65 -6.65
N SER A 284 13.57 13.01 -5.43
CA SER A 284 13.36 12.20 -4.23
C SER A 284 11.88 11.84 -4.02
N SER A 285 10.98 12.82 -4.18
CA SER A 285 9.54 12.64 -3.96
C SER A 285 8.90 11.78 -5.04
N ASP A 286 9.22 12.03 -6.32
CA ASP A 286 8.65 11.31 -7.45
C ASP A 286 9.15 9.85 -7.47
N GLU A 287 10.42 9.60 -7.13
CA GLU A 287 10.99 8.25 -6.98
C GLU A 287 10.44 7.48 -5.78
N ASP A 288 10.29 8.11 -4.61
CA ASP A 288 9.67 7.46 -3.44
C ASP A 288 8.24 7.04 -3.77
N LEU A 289 7.50 7.95 -4.42
CA LEU A 289 6.11 7.74 -4.80
C LEU A 289 5.95 6.66 -5.87
N LYS A 290 6.83 6.59 -6.87
CA LYS A 290 6.68 5.66 -7.99
C LYS A 290 7.37 4.32 -7.76
N LEU A 291 8.62 4.31 -7.29
CA LEU A 291 9.39 3.09 -7.16
C LEU A 291 9.20 2.46 -5.78
N THR A 292 9.44 3.23 -4.72
CA THR A 292 9.44 2.67 -3.36
C THR A 292 8.06 2.21 -2.93
N GLU A 293 7.01 2.99 -3.20
CA GLU A 293 5.63 2.56 -2.90
C GLU A 293 5.21 1.31 -3.70
N LEU A 294 5.63 1.16 -4.96
CA LEU A 294 5.37 -0.07 -5.73
C LEU A 294 6.05 -1.28 -5.08
N LEU A 295 7.30 -1.12 -4.63
CA LEU A 295 8.04 -2.19 -3.97
C LEU A 295 7.35 -2.58 -2.65
N ARG A 296 7.00 -1.62 -1.79
CA ARG A 296 6.24 -1.85 -0.55
C ARG A 296 4.92 -2.56 -0.82
N TYR A 297 4.22 -2.12 -1.86
CA TYR A 297 2.96 -2.73 -2.30
C TYR A 297 3.15 -4.20 -2.67
N TYR A 298 4.13 -4.51 -3.53
CA TYR A 298 4.36 -5.89 -3.93
C TYR A 298 4.94 -6.76 -2.82
N MET A 299 5.67 -6.21 -1.85
CA MET A 299 6.05 -6.96 -0.64
C MET A 299 4.83 -7.53 0.08
N LEU A 300 3.83 -6.70 0.35
CA LEU A 300 2.60 -7.11 1.03
C LEU A 300 1.81 -8.14 0.20
N ASN A 301 1.76 -7.95 -1.12
CA ASN A 301 1.10 -8.88 -2.02
C ASN A 301 1.77 -10.24 -2.12
N ILE A 302 3.11 -10.28 -2.09
CA ILE A 302 3.86 -11.53 -2.08
C ILE A 302 3.61 -12.29 -0.77
N GLU A 303 3.52 -11.58 0.36
CA GLU A 303 3.11 -12.21 1.62
C GLU A 303 1.69 -12.80 1.54
N ALA A 304 0.72 -12.08 0.95
CA ALA A 304 -0.61 -12.64 0.73
C ALA A 304 -0.60 -13.90 -0.16
N ALA A 305 0.28 -13.96 -1.17
CA ALA A 305 0.47 -15.16 -1.98
C ALA A 305 1.12 -16.32 -1.19
N LYS A 306 2.06 -16.02 -0.29
CA LYS A 306 2.61 -17.02 0.66
C LYS A 306 1.55 -17.52 1.63
N ASP A 307 0.64 -16.65 2.07
CA ASP A 307 -0.46 -17.01 2.97
C ASP A 307 -1.50 -17.92 2.31
N LEU A 308 -1.74 -17.76 1.01
CA LEU A 308 -2.48 -18.73 0.21
C LEU A 308 -1.80 -20.10 0.23
N LEU A 309 -0.48 -20.17 -0.02
CA LEU A 309 0.25 -21.44 0.00
C LEU A 309 0.15 -22.10 1.37
N TYR A 310 0.33 -21.33 2.45
CA TYR A 310 0.18 -21.82 3.82
C TYR A 310 -1.23 -22.39 4.09
N ARG A 311 -2.29 -21.69 3.68
CA ARG A 311 -3.68 -22.17 3.83
C ARG A 311 -3.94 -23.43 3.00
N ARG A 312 -3.39 -23.54 1.79
CA ARG A 312 -3.44 -24.77 0.98
C ARG A 312 -2.70 -25.93 1.66
N THR A 313 -1.50 -25.70 2.19
CA THR A 313 -0.73 -26.73 2.92
C THR A 313 -1.48 -27.25 4.14
N LYS A 314 -2.22 -26.38 4.84
CA LYS A 314 -3.11 -26.81 5.93
C LYS A 314 -4.19 -27.79 5.45
N ALA A 315 -4.83 -27.51 4.31
CA ALA A 315 -5.81 -28.42 3.72
C ALA A 315 -5.19 -29.77 3.28
N LEU A 316 -3.95 -29.76 2.78
CA LEU A 316 -3.21 -31.00 2.48
C LEU A 316 -3.01 -31.85 3.74
N ILE A 317 -2.65 -31.22 4.86
CA ILE A 317 -2.44 -31.93 6.13
C ILE A 317 -3.75 -32.50 6.68
N ASP A 318 -4.84 -31.74 6.59
CA ASP A 318 -6.17 -32.22 6.97
C ASP A 318 -6.54 -33.46 6.14
N TYR A 319 -6.25 -33.43 4.82
CA TYR A 319 -6.41 -34.58 3.94
C TYR A 319 -5.54 -35.78 4.33
N GLU A 320 -4.24 -35.60 4.57
CA GLU A 320 -3.35 -36.68 5.01
C GLU A 320 -3.77 -37.28 6.36
N ASN A 321 -4.25 -36.45 7.28
CA ASN A 321 -4.77 -36.89 8.57
C ASN A 321 -6.07 -37.70 8.41
N SER A 322 -6.96 -37.27 7.51
CA SER A 322 -8.18 -38.02 7.17
C SER A 322 -7.85 -39.39 6.55
N ASN A 323 -6.82 -39.49 5.71
CA ASN A 323 -6.31 -40.75 5.16
C ASN A 323 -5.84 -41.70 6.27
N LYS A 324 -5.00 -41.21 7.21
CA LYS A 324 -4.54 -42.01 8.35
C LYS A 324 -5.68 -42.46 9.25
N ALA A 325 -6.70 -41.62 9.44
CA ALA A 325 -7.89 -41.95 10.21
C ALA A 325 -8.72 -43.05 9.53
N LEU A 326 -8.87 -42.99 8.21
CA LEU A 326 -9.53 -44.02 7.40
C LEU A 326 -8.80 -45.36 7.48
N ASP A 327 -7.47 -45.37 7.36
CA ASP A 327 -6.68 -46.61 7.49
C ASP A 327 -6.85 -47.24 8.88
N LYS A 328 -6.87 -46.41 9.93
CA LYS A 328 -7.12 -46.88 11.30
C LYS A 328 -8.55 -47.42 11.48
N ALA A 329 -9.55 -46.81 10.85
CA ALA A 329 -10.92 -47.29 10.86
C ALA A 329 -11.06 -48.64 10.15
N ARG A 330 -10.39 -48.80 8.99
CA ARG A 330 -10.31 -50.05 8.22
C ARG A 330 -9.65 -51.16 9.02
N LEU A 331 -8.52 -50.90 9.67
CA LEU A 331 -7.82 -51.88 10.52
C LEU A 331 -8.67 -52.35 11.71
N LYS A 332 -9.55 -51.48 12.24
CA LYS A 332 -10.44 -51.80 13.36
C LYS A 332 -11.80 -52.33 12.93
N SER A 333 -12.08 -52.37 11.62
CA SER A 333 -13.39 -52.67 11.04
C SER A 333 -14.56 -51.89 11.69
N LYS A 334 -14.30 -50.66 12.14
CA LYS A 334 -15.25 -49.83 12.88
C LYS A 334 -15.30 -48.43 12.26
N ASP A 335 -16.50 -47.88 12.10
CA ASP A 335 -16.76 -46.52 11.61
C ASP A 335 -16.19 -46.21 10.20
N VAL A 336 -15.92 -47.26 9.40
CA VAL A 336 -15.24 -47.15 8.10
C VAL A 336 -15.96 -46.20 7.14
N LYS A 337 -17.29 -46.33 7.00
CA LYS A 337 -18.08 -45.47 6.10
C LYS A 337 -18.00 -43.98 6.45
N LEU A 338 -17.98 -43.66 7.75
CA LEU A 338 -17.89 -42.28 8.22
C LEU A 338 -16.49 -41.72 7.95
N ALA A 339 -15.44 -42.48 8.23
CA ALA A 339 -14.08 -42.07 7.93
C ALA A 339 -13.83 -41.92 6.42
N GLU A 340 -14.45 -42.77 5.60
CA GLU A 340 -14.35 -42.72 4.13
C GLU A 340 -15.04 -41.48 3.56
N THR A 341 -16.24 -41.15 4.05
CA THR A 341 -16.95 -39.92 3.67
C THR A 341 -16.13 -38.68 4.04
N HIS A 342 -15.61 -38.63 5.26
CA HIS A 342 -14.80 -37.49 5.72
C HIS A 342 -13.50 -37.33 4.92
N GLN A 343 -12.82 -38.44 4.60
CA GLN A 343 -11.63 -38.42 3.76
C GLN A 343 -11.94 -37.92 2.35
N GLN A 344 -13.07 -38.31 1.78
CA GLN A 344 -13.52 -37.86 0.47
C GLN A 344 -13.80 -36.34 0.47
N GLU A 345 -14.44 -35.82 1.51
CA GLU A 345 -14.68 -34.38 1.68
C GLU A 345 -13.35 -33.59 1.78
N CYS A 346 -12.39 -34.08 2.56
CA CYS A 346 -11.06 -33.45 2.67
C CYS A 346 -10.30 -33.49 1.34
N CYS A 347 -10.39 -34.59 0.59
CA CYS A 347 -9.80 -34.74 -0.73
C CYS A 347 -10.35 -33.70 -1.71
N GLN A 348 -11.69 -33.65 -1.86
CA GLN A 348 -12.37 -32.72 -2.76
C GLN A 348 -12.06 -31.27 -2.41
N LYS A 349 -12.04 -30.94 -1.12
CA LYS A 349 -11.67 -29.60 -0.65
C LYS A 349 -10.23 -29.26 -1.02
N PHE A 350 -9.28 -30.16 -0.77
CA PHE A 350 -7.87 -29.91 -1.11
C PHE A 350 -7.66 -29.75 -2.62
N GLU A 351 -8.33 -30.54 -3.44
CA GLU A 351 -8.28 -30.45 -4.91
C GLU A 351 -8.83 -29.10 -5.40
N GLN A 352 -10.03 -28.71 -4.97
CA GLN A 352 -10.64 -27.42 -5.32
C GLN A 352 -9.77 -26.23 -4.92
N LEU A 353 -9.23 -26.25 -3.70
CA LEU A 353 -8.33 -25.19 -3.22
C LEU A 353 -7.02 -25.16 -4.01
N SER A 354 -6.52 -26.31 -4.45
CA SER A 354 -5.32 -26.38 -5.29
C SER A 354 -5.57 -25.82 -6.69
N GLU A 355 -6.71 -26.12 -7.29
CA GLU A 355 -7.08 -25.56 -8.60
C GLU A 355 -7.17 -24.02 -8.54
N SER A 356 -7.92 -23.47 -7.57
CA SER A 356 -8.05 -22.02 -7.43
C SER A 356 -6.71 -21.36 -7.09
N ALA A 357 -5.90 -22.00 -6.21
CA ALA A 357 -4.59 -21.50 -5.83
C ALA A 357 -3.64 -21.38 -7.02
N LYS A 358 -3.66 -22.38 -7.91
CA LYS A 358 -2.85 -22.38 -9.12
C LYS A 358 -3.26 -21.26 -10.07
N GLU A 359 -4.56 -21.07 -10.29
CA GLU A 359 -5.07 -19.98 -11.12
C GLU A 359 -4.67 -18.61 -10.56
N GLU A 360 -4.82 -18.42 -9.25
CA GLU A 360 -4.49 -17.19 -8.55
C GLU A 360 -3.00 -16.84 -8.63
N LEU A 361 -2.10 -17.80 -8.44
CA LEU A 361 -0.66 -17.60 -8.57
C LEU A 361 -0.25 -17.24 -10.00
N ILE A 362 -0.86 -17.88 -11.02
CA ILE A 362 -0.64 -17.55 -12.43
C ILE A 362 -1.11 -16.13 -12.74
N ASN A 363 -2.31 -15.76 -12.28
CA ASN A 363 -2.87 -14.42 -12.46
C ASN A 363 -2.05 -13.36 -11.73
N PHE A 364 -1.59 -13.66 -10.51
CA PHE A 364 -0.70 -12.80 -9.74
C PHE A 364 0.61 -12.53 -10.48
N LYS A 365 1.26 -13.58 -11.00
CA LYS A 365 2.47 -13.45 -11.82
C LYS A 365 2.25 -12.55 -13.03
N ARG A 366 1.15 -12.74 -13.78
CA ARG A 366 0.81 -11.92 -14.96
C ARG A 366 0.62 -10.46 -14.59
N LYS A 367 -0.24 -10.16 -13.60
CA LYS A 367 -0.52 -8.80 -13.13
C LYS A 367 0.74 -8.11 -12.61
N ARG A 368 1.57 -8.81 -11.83
CA ARG A 368 2.84 -8.31 -11.32
C ARG A 368 3.81 -7.91 -12.42
N VAL A 369 4.03 -8.78 -13.40
CA VAL A 369 4.98 -8.49 -14.50
C VAL A 369 4.51 -7.26 -15.29
N ALA A 370 3.21 -7.14 -15.57
CA ALA A 370 2.65 -5.97 -16.24
C ALA A 370 2.85 -4.68 -15.43
N ALA A 371 2.55 -4.71 -14.12
CA ALA A 371 2.70 -3.55 -13.24
C ALA A 371 4.15 -3.08 -13.12
N PHE A 372 5.11 -3.99 -12.88
CA PHE A 372 6.52 -3.63 -12.82
C PHE A 372 7.03 -3.09 -14.16
N ARG A 373 6.61 -3.69 -15.28
CA ARG A 373 7.00 -3.19 -16.61
C ARG A 373 6.52 -1.76 -16.84
N LYS A 374 5.23 -1.50 -16.58
CA LYS A 374 4.64 -0.15 -16.70
C LYS A 374 5.37 0.85 -15.81
N ASN A 375 5.59 0.48 -14.56
CA ASN A 375 6.26 1.35 -13.59
C ASN A 375 7.71 1.68 -13.97
N LEU A 376 8.50 0.70 -14.42
CA LEU A 376 9.89 0.95 -14.83
C LEU A 376 9.99 1.88 -16.05
N ILE A 377 9.02 1.80 -16.98
CA ILE A 377 8.91 2.73 -18.10
C ILE A 377 8.60 4.13 -17.59
N GLU A 378 7.53 4.28 -16.79
CA GLU A 378 7.14 5.57 -16.22
C GLU A 378 8.26 6.19 -15.37
N MET A 379 9.01 5.37 -14.61
CA MET A 379 10.15 5.83 -13.81
C MET A 379 11.28 6.33 -14.71
N SER A 380 11.63 5.61 -15.77
CA SER A 380 12.65 6.04 -16.71
C SER A 380 12.27 7.37 -17.40
N GLU A 381 11.01 7.55 -17.76
CA GLU A 381 10.50 8.79 -18.33
C GLU A 381 10.59 9.96 -17.35
N LEU A 382 10.30 9.71 -16.07
CA LEU A 382 10.46 10.70 -14.99
C LEU A 382 11.93 11.08 -14.79
N GLU A 383 12.84 10.10 -14.71
CA GLU A 383 14.29 10.34 -14.59
C GLU A 383 14.80 11.22 -15.75
N ILE A 384 14.40 10.91 -16.99
CA ILE A 384 14.76 11.72 -18.17
C ILE A 384 14.22 13.15 -18.02
N LYS A 385 12.98 13.32 -17.54
CA LYS A 385 12.39 14.64 -17.32
C LYS A 385 13.16 15.43 -16.28
N HIS A 386 13.54 14.81 -15.16
CA HIS A 386 14.35 15.46 -14.12
C HIS A 386 15.75 15.83 -14.63
N ALA A 387 16.42 14.92 -15.33
CA ALA A 387 17.73 15.17 -15.93
C ALA A 387 17.70 16.36 -16.91
N ARG A 388 16.69 16.42 -17.79
CA ARG A 388 16.50 17.55 -18.72
C ARG A 388 16.31 18.88 -17.99
N ASN A 389 15.55 18.89 -16.89
CA ASN A 389 15.35 20.09 -16.09
C ASN A 389 16.67 20.55 -15.45
N ASN A 390 17.43 19.62 -14.85
CA ASN A 390 18.76 19.90 -14.30
C ASN A 390 19.72 20.48 -15.35
N VAL A 391 19.81 19.85 -16.54
CA VAL A 391 20.65 20.34 -17.64
C VAL A 391 20.23 21.75 -18.07
N SER A 392 18.93 22.03 -18.20
CA SER A 392 18.42 23.35 -18.57
C SER A 392 18.82 24.44 -17.57
N LEU A 393 18.77 24.14 -16.26
CA LEU A 393 19.16 25.08 -15.21
C LEU A 393 20.66 25.37 -15.25
N LEU A 394 21.49 24.34 -15.39
CA LEU A 394 22.94 24.47 -15.50
C LEU A 394 23.34 25.27 -16.74
N GLN A 395 22.75 24.95 -17.89
CA GLN A 395 23.03 25.65 -19.14
C GLN A 395 22.66 27.14 -19.06
N SER A 396 21.51 27.45 -18.48
CA SER A 396 21.07 28.84 -18.27
C SER A 396 22.06 29.63 -17.40
N CYS A 397 22.66 28.98 -16.40
CA CYS A 397 23.67 29.61 -15.55
C CYS A 397 25.00 29.81 -16.30
N ILE A 398 25.43 28.83 -17.10
CA ILE A 398 26.65 28.91 -17.92
C ILE A 398 26.53 30.04 -18.95
N ASP A 399 25.40 30.14 -19.64
CA ASP A 399 25.18 31.16 -20.67
C ASP A 399 25.20 32.58 -20.06
N LEU A 400 24.74 32.73 -18.81
CA LEU A 400 24.81 33.98 -18.07
C LEU A 400 26.27 34.43 -17.83
N PHE A 401 27.19 33.48 -17.60
CA PHE A 401 28.62 33.77 -17.43
C PHE A 401 29.38 33.98 -18.75
N LYS A 402 28.84 33.52 -19.88
CA LYS A 402 29.48 33.73 -21.20
C LYS A 402 29.11 35.06 -21.82
N ASN A 403 27.94 35.60 -21.50
CA ASN A 403 27.35 36.77 -22.16
C ASN A 403 27.47 38.07 -21.33
N ASN A 404 28.21 38.07 -20.22
CA ASN A 404 28.59 39.23 -19.42
C ASN A 404 30.09 39.14 -19.11
#